data_AF-A0A815KSX6-F1
#
_entry.id   AF-A0A815KSX6-F1
#
_cell.length_a   1.000
_cell.length_b   1.000
_cell.length_c   1.000
_cell.angle_alpha   90.00
_cell.angle_beta   90.00
_cell.angle_gamma   90.00
#
_symmetry.space_group_name_H-M   'P 1'
#
loop_
_entity.id
_entity.type
_entity.pdbx_description
1 polymer ?
#
loop_
_entity_poly.entity_id
_entity_poly.type
_entity_poly.pdbx_seq_one_letter_code
_entity_poly.pdbx_strand_id
1 'polypeptide(L)'
;MDIISEHCTTIRNKGQELTVQHLNGLYNEILIRKEKHHADINSVILCETLLNALDTVNIENILCHPIILTHTLHIFIIDTLNETLKRWQQSPDNISHRRKTVFHHITNFLSNLIDKINENNLKNFQILLLHNELIYTINNILMNMDHHEKYLNSDLVQYFSTVIKIFTKLVTFNTTTAKLTLILDPIVKLHFSTKYIEAFKALSQRTPMTSKQEFLLITCPLFLFNYQPQCEYSEETEQFLTSKSVTYFTDIFEYLLPTISEWNEPIIVSMSHLMNILYRLYQFSSISGYDQLISYLIQILNDNDAFSSKTQLKDATLMLIFNLIKNFALLAVVKQLENVTQTFLTLLTKGNDNRLVLFSYLILVNLAKEDVLTVLPETTKIIALFPPYLEQVVQRKCLEWQGVNLEDLLNGLKVLAQNDKTRKALDNNNYSSSFVQCALKTRKNEKILKLILEILWLLSFDPDIASYLQHQDKFMSFVKTINKKNYSLSVKEAAEGLQWKLETEFTLIKKSDELRRQQKRVETEQ
;
A
#
# COMPACT_ATOMS: atom_id res chain seq x y z
N MET A 1 -13.31 -25.20 44.99
CA MET A 1 -13.32 -24.47 43.71
C MET A 1 -12.25 -23.41 43.80
N ASP A 2 -11.51 -23.18 42.72
CA ASP A 2 -10.48 -22.15 42.68
C ASP A 2 -11.14 -20.75 42.78
N ILE A 3 -10.69 -19.88 43.70
CA ILE A 3 -11.21 -18.50 43.90
C ILE A 3 -11.27 -17.72 42.58
N ILE A 4 -10.35 -18.01 41.66
CA ILE A 4 -10.31 -17.45 40.31
C ILE A 4 -11.43 -17.99 39.43
N SER A 5 -11.72 -19.29 39.51
CA SER A 5 -12.89 -19.87 38.84
C SER A 5 -14.19 -19.23 39.36
N GLU A 6 -14.27 -18.93 40.65
CA GLU A 6 -15.43 -18.27 41.26
C GLU A 6 -15.57 -16.81 40.83
N HIS A 7 -14.47 -16.05 40.79
CA HIS A 7 -14.45 -14.69 40.24
C HIS A 7 -14.78 -14.67 38.76
N CYS A 8 -14.19 -15.54 37.94
CA CYS A 8 -14.51 -15.62 36.51
C CYS A 8 -15.95 -16.09 36.25
N THR A 9 -16.51 -16.96 37.10
CA THR A 9 -17.93 -17.34 37.01
C THR A 9 -18.82 -16.15 37.38
N THR A 10 -18.42 -15.35 38.37
CA THR A 10 -19.12 -14.12 38.74
C THR A 10 -19.09 -13.09 37.60
N ILE A 11 -17.94 -12.91 36.95
CA ILE A 11 -17.76 -12.05 35.76
C ILE A 11 -18.66 -12.55 34.62
N ARG A 12 -18.60 -13.85 34.31
CA ARG A 12 -19.36 -14.49 33.24
C ARG A 12 -20.87 -14.37 33.45
N ASN A 13 -21.34 -14.52 34.70
CA ASN A 13 -22.75 -14.43 35.07
C ASN A 13 -23.27 -12.99 35.11
N LYS A 14 -22.39 -11.98 35.28
CA LYS A 14 -22.79 -10.56 35.31
C LYS A 14 -22.94 -9.93 33.93
N GLY A 15 -22.48 -10.59 32.86
CA GLY A 15 -22.87 -10.41 31.45
C GLY A 15 -22.65 -9.05 30.77
N GLN A 16 -22.80 -7.91 31.46
CA GLN A 16 -22.71 -6.55 30.93
C GLN A 16 -22.28 -5.51 31.99
N GLU A 17 -22.30 -5.82 33.30
CA GLU A 17 -21.95 -4.87 34.38
C GLU A 17 -20.55 -5.14 34.99
N LEU A 18 -19.53 -5.22 34.15
CA LEU A 18 -18.15 -5.34 34.63
C LEU A 18 -17.57 -3.95 34.98
N THR A 19 -17.55 -3.64 36.27
CA THR A 19 -16.82 -2.46 36.79
C THR A 19 -15.33 -2.73 36.88
N VAL A 20 -14.51 -1.68 36.77
CA VAL A 20 -13.03 -1.70 36.94
C VAL A 20 -12.57 -2.45 38.19
N GLN A 21 -13.36 -2.38 39.27
CA GLN A 21 -13.06 -3.05 40.53
C GLN A 21 -13.06 -4.58 40.42
N HIS A 22 -13.95 -5.17 39.61
CA HIS A 22 -14.00 -6.62 39.39
C HIS A 22 -12.75 -7.11 38.66
N LEU A 23 -12.28 -6.36 37.67
CA LEU A 23 -11.06 -6.68 36.92
C LEU A 23 -9.81 -6.48 37.77
N ASN A 24 -9.76 -5.44 38.61
CA ASN A 24 -8.68 -5.23 39.57
C ASN A 24 -8.60 -6.35 40.63
N GLY A 25 -9.75 -6.87 41.09
CA GLY A 25 -9.81 -8.00 42.00
C GLY A 25 -9.25 -9.28 41.38
N LEU A 26 -9.68 -9.60 40.15
CA LEU A 26 -9.15 -10.73 39.39
C LEU A 26 -7.63 -10.59 39.14
N TYR A 27 -7.20 -9.37 38.80
CA TYR A 27 -5.80 -9.03 38.55
C TYR A 27 -4.90 -9.22 39.79
N ASN A 28 -5.31 -8.73 40.96
CA ASN A 28 -4.53 -8.88 42.19
C ASN A 28 -4.38 -10.36 42.60
N GLU A 29 -5.45 -11.14 42.44
CA GLU A 29 -5.43 -12.57 42.74
C GLU A 29 -4.49 -13.35 41.79
N ILE A 30 -4.45 -12.94 40.52
CA ILE A 30 -3.52 -13.47 39.50
C ILE A 30 -2.07 -13.18 39.86
N LEU A 31 -1.77 -11.95 40.28
CA LEU A 31 -0.44 -11.52 40.72
C LEU A 31 0.06 -12.33 41.91
N ILE A 32 -0.77 -12.44 42.95
CA ILE A 32 -0.48 -13.20 44.17
C ILE A 32 -0.17 -14.67 43.84
N ARG A 33 -0.90 -15.26 42.89
CA ARG A 33 -0.68 -16.65 42.49
C ARG A 33 0.51 -16.84 41.56
N LYS A 34 0.84 -15.87 40.70
CA LYS A 34 2.06 -15.90 39.88
C LYS A 34 3.31 -15.88 40.77
N GLU A 35 3.32 -15.05 41.81
CA GLU A 35 4.42 -15.01 42.79
C GLU A 35 4.53 -16.29 43.62
N LYS A 36 3.40 -16.95 43.92
CA LYS A 36 3.39 -18.21 44.69
C LYS A 36 3.69 -19.47 43.88
N HIS A 37 3.41 -19.47 42.58
CA HIS A 37 3.54 -20.66 41.75
C HIS A 37 4.47 -20.42 40.57
N HIS A 38 5.76 -20.71 40.77
CA HIS A 38 6.76 -20.86 39.71
C HIS A 38 6.46 -22.03 38.72
N ALA A 39 5.31 -22.71 38.88
CA ALA A 39 4.93 -23.87 38.07
C ALA A 39 4.18 -23.42 36.81
N ASP A 40 4.88 -23.54 35.69
CA ASP A 40 4.47 -23.14 34.35
C ASP A 40 3.05 -23.60 33.92
N ILE A 41 2.57 -24.76 34.39
CA ILE A 41 1.19 -25.23 34.12
C ILE A 41 0.14 -24.29 34.71
N ASN A 42 0.32 -23.80 35.95
CA ASN A 42 -0.67 -22.97 36.62
C ASN A 42 -0.83 -21.60 35.94
N SER A 43 0.25 -21.06 35.35
CA SER A 43 0.20 -19.80 34.59
C SER A 43 -0.70 -19.89 33.34
N VAL A 44 -0.67 -21.03 32.64
CA VAL A 44 -1.50 -21.28 31.45
C VAL A 44 -2.98 -21.36 31.82
N ILE A 45 -3.32 -22.08 32.91
CA ILE A 45 -4.70 -22.18 33.43
C ILE A 45 -5.25 -20.79 33.79
N LEU A 46 -4.41 -20.00 34.46
CA LEU A 46 -4.73 -18.66 34.92
C LEU A 46 -5.01 -17.72 33.75
N CYS A 47 -4.17 -17.78 32.71
CA CYS A 47 -4.32 -17.00 31.49
C CYS A 47 -5.58 -17.40 30.72
N GLU A 48 -5.83 -18.70 30.55
CA GLU A 48 -7.05 -19.23 29.94
C GLU A 48 -8.31 -18.69 30.64
N THR A 49 -8.32 -18.74 31.97
CA THR A 49 -9.45 -18.35 32.80
C THR A 49 -9.70 -16.84 32.75
N LEU A 50 -8.63 -16.04 32.68
CA LEU A 50 -8.71 -14.59 32.50
C LEU A 50 -9.19 -14.22 31.09
N LEU A 51 -8.67 -14.84 30.03
CA LEU A 51 -9.08 -14.54 28.66
C LEU A 51 -10.55 -14.87 28.43
N ASN A 52 -11.02 -16.02 28.93
CA ASN A 52 -12.44 -16.40 28.88
C ASN A 52 -13.35 -15.41 29.64
N ALA A 53 -12.84 -14.77 30.70
CA ALA A 53 -13.53 -13.71 31.41
C ALA A 53 -13.55 -12.39 30.59
N LEU A 54 -12.43 -12.03 29.97
CA LEU A 54 -12.32 -10.83 29.14
C LEU A 54 -13.15 -10.91 27.85
N ASP A 55 -13.32 -12.10 27.27
CA ASP A 55 -14.17 -12.31 26.09
C ASP A 55 -15.66 -11.98 26.34
N THR A 56 -16.09 -11.99 27.61
CA THR A 56 -17.45 -11.59 28.00
C THR A 56 -17.63 -10.09 28.20
N VAL A 57 -16.55 -9.30 28.14
CA VAL A 57 -16.56 -7.85 28.29
C VAL A 57 -16.54 -7.19 26.91
N ASN A 58 -17.38 -6.18 26.68
CA ASN A 58 -17.30 -5.40 25.44
C ASN A 58 -15.91 -4.75 25.32
N ILE A 59 -15.14 -5.17 24.31
CA ILE A 59 -13.75 -4.75 24.06
C ILE A 59 -13.62 -3.22 23.93
N GLU A 60 -14.66 -2.50 23.48
CA GLU A 60 -14.63 -1.03 23.45
C GLU A 60 -14.52 -0.40 24.85
N ASN A 61 -15.16 -1.02 25.86
CA ASN A 61 -15.03 -0.60 27.25
C ASN A 61 -13.66 -0.99 27.85
N ILE A 62 -13.00 -2.03 27.31
CA ILE A 62 -11.65 -2.44 27.73
C ILE A 62 -10.59 -1.44 27.25
N LEU A 63 -10.72 -0.95 26.02
CA LEU A 63 -9.72 -0.08 25.37
C LEU A 63 -9.78 1.38 25.82
N CYS A 64 -10.96 1.87 26.17
CA CYS A 64 -11.15 3.23 26.69
C CYS A 64 -10.79 3.35 28.18
N HIS A 65 -10.55 2.24 28.88
CA HIS A 65 -10.23 2.27 30.30
C HIS A 65 -8.72 2.08 30.55
N PRO A 66 -8.00 3.11 31.01
CA PRO A 66 -6.55 3.05 31.24
C PRO A 66 -6.10 2.06 32.35
N ILE A 67 -7.04 1.41 33.03
CA ILE A 67 -6.79 0.53 34.18
C ILE A 67 -6.86 -0.96 33.79
N ILE A 68 -7.61 -1.34 32.76
CA ILE A 68 -7.72 -2.77 32.35
C ILE A 68 -6.49 -3.19 31.54
N LEU A 69 -5.80 -2.24 30.91
CA LEU A 69 -4.50 -2.39 30.26
C LEU A 69 -3.36 -1.96 31.21
N THR A 70 -3.39 -2.38 32.48
CA THR A 70 -2.23 -2.14 33.36
C THR A 70 -1.00 -2.85 32.78
N HIS A 71 0.16 -2.21 32.92
CA HIS A 71 1.47 -2.72 32.50
C HIS A 71 1.71 -4.19 32.88
N THR A 72 1.14 -4.64 34.00
CA THR A 72 1.34 -5.99 34.51
C THR A 72 0.41 -7.03 33.86
N LEU A 73 -0.83 -6.69 33.47
CA LEU A 73 -1.65 -7.61 32.67
C LEU A 73 -1.00 -7.84 31.30
N HIS A 74 -0.47 -6.76 30.71
CA HIS A 74 0.35 -6.82 29.51
C HIS A 74 1.53 -7.77 29.69
N ILE A 75 2.34 -7.56 30.74
CA ILE A 75 3.46 -8.46 31.05
C ILE A 75 2.97 -9.89 31.19
N PHE A 76 1.87 -10.16 31.88
CA PHE A 76 1.39 -11.53 32.08
C PHE A 76 0.98 -12.22 30.76
N ILE A 77 0.26 -11.52 29.89
CA ILE A 77 -0.11 -12.04 28.56
C ILE A 77 1.14 -12.26 27.71
N ILE A 78 2.08 -11.32 27.72
CA ILE A 78 3.34 -11.42 26.96
C ILE A 78 4.24 -12.52 27.49
N ASP A 79 4.40 -12.64 28.80
CA ASP A 79 5.18 -13.72 29.43
C ASP A 79 4.60 -15.07 29.05
N THR A 80 3.27 -15.22 29.12
CA THR A 80 2.60 -16.48 28.75
C THR A 80 2.79 -16.80 27.27
N LEU A 81 2.69 -15.79 26.40
CA LEU A 81 2.98 -15.91 24.97
C LEU A 81 4.44 -16.31 24.73
N ASN A 82 5.38 -15.59 25.35
CA ASN A 82 6.82 -15.77 25.21
C ASN A 82 7.29 -17.13 25.71
N GLU A 83 6.81 -17.58 26.88
CA GLU A 83 7.11 -18.91 27.41
C GLU A 83 6.53 -20.03 26.53
N THR A 84 5.33 -19.83 25.97
CA THR A 84 4.77 -20.78 25.00
C THR A 84 5.63 -20.86 23.74
N LEU A 85 6.09 -19.72 23.23
CA LEU A 85 6.99 -19.65 22.07
C LEU A 85 8.37 -20.27 22.35
N LYS A 86 8.99 -20.00 23.51
CA LYS A 86 10.26 -20.62 23.93
C LYS A 86 10.15 -22.14 24.00
N ARG A 87 9.05 -22.66 24.55
CA ARG A 87 8.79 -24.11 24.57
C ARG A 87 8.65 -24.68 23.17
N TRP A 88 7.98 -23.96 22.26
CA TRP A 88 7.86 -24.38 20.86
C TRP A 88 9.22 -24.38 20.16
N GLN A 89 10.05 -23.37 20.45
CA GLN A 89 11.42 -23.30 19.96
C GLN A 89 12.26 -24.50 20.42
N GLN A 90 12.10 -24.93 21.67
CA GLN A 90 12.84 -26.06 22.23
C GLN A 90 12.32 -27.42 21.77
N SER A 91 10.99 -27.57 21.61
CA SER A 91 10.36 -28.86 21.29
C SER A 91 9.08 -28.66 20.45
N PRO A 92 9.22 -28.45 19.13
CA PRO A 92 8.12 -28.14 18.21
C PRO A 92 6.96 -29.14 18.27
N ASP A 93 7.30 -30.42 18.44
CA ASP A 93 6.36 -31.54 18.37
C ASP A 93 5.73 -31.88 19.74
N ASN A 94 6.20 -31.27 20.83
CA ASN A 94 5.81 -31.64 22.20
C ASN A 94 5.14 -30.48 22.96
N ILE A 95 4.17 -29.83 22.31
CA ILE A 95 3.32 -28.81 22.94
C ILE A 95 1.96 -29.38 23.28
N SER A 96 1.58 -29.26 24.56
CA SER A 96 0.28 -29.73 25.04
C SER A 96 -0.87 -28.98 24.37
N HIS A 97 -1.97 -29.69 24.11
CA HIS A 97 -3.19 -29.12 23.54
C HIS A 97 -3.63 -27.85 24.27
N ARG A 98 -3.59 -27.86 25.61
CA ARG A 98 -3.98 -26.71 26.43
C ARG A 98 -3.17 -25.46 26.14
N ARG A 99 -1.85 -25.57 25.92
CA ARG A 99 -1.02 -24.43 25.54
C ARG A 99 -1.38 -23.91 24.17
N LYS A 100 -1.65 -24.79 23.20
CA LYS A 100 -2.13 -24.40 21.87
C LYS A 100 -3.44 -23.61 21.98
N THR A 101 -4.37 -24.05 22.82
CA THR A 101 -5.63 -23.34 23.10
C THR A 101 -5.39 -21.95 23.71
N VAL A 102 -4.57 -21.86 24.75
CA VAL A 102 -4.27 -20.56 25.39
C VAL A 102 -3.55 -19.62 24.44
N PHE A 103 -2.59 -20.12 23.68
CA PHE A 103 -1.93 -19.33 22.64
C PHE A 103 -2.95 -18.79 21.64
N HIS A 104 -3.86 -19.63 21.14
CA HIS A 104 -4.91 -19.21 20.24
C HIS A 104 -5.76 -18.08 20.85
N HIS A 105 -6.20 -18.23 22.10
CA HIS A 105 -6.97 -17.21 22.81
C HIS A 105 -6.19 -15.89 22.96
N ILE A 106 -4.90 -15.96 23.33
CA ILE A 106 -4.03 -14.78 23.43
C ILE A 106 -3.95 -14.08 22.06
N THR A 107 -3.67 -14.83 20.99
CA THR A 107 -3.51 -14.24 19.66
C THR A 107 -4.82 -13.66 19.11
N ASN A 108 -5.97 -14.29 19.38
CA ASN A 108 -7.27 -13.74 19.01
C ASN A 108 -7.57 -12.46 19.79
N PHE A 109 -7.30 -12.46 21.09
CA PHE A 109 -7.45 -11.27 21.93
C PHE A 109 -6.59 -10.11 21.39
N LEU A 110 -5.30 -10.35 21.13
CA LEU A 110 -4.41 -9.35 20.55
C LEU A 110 -4.85 -8.89 19.15
N SER A 111 -5.35 -9.81 18.31
CA SER A 111 -5.88 -9.48 16.98
C SER A 111 -7.14 -8.60 17.04
N ASN A 112 -8.04 -8.86 17.98
CA ASN A 112 -9.24 -8.04 18.17
C ASN A 112 -8.89 -6.67 18.74
N LEU A 113 -7.88 -6.61 19.60
CA LEU A 113 -7.40 -5.35 20.17
C LEU A 113 -6.74 -4.46 19.11
N ILE A 114 -5.91 -5.04 18.23
CA ILE A 114 -5.17 -4.25 17.23
C ILE A 114 -6.09 -3.58 16.19
N ASP A 115 -7.23 -4.19 15.89
CA ASP A 115 -8.25 -3.61 14.99
C ASP A 115 -8.95 -2.38 15.59
N LYS A 116 -8.77 -2.13 16.88
CA LYS A 116 -9.37 -1.00 17.60
C LYS A 116 -8.33 0.01 18.08
N ILE A 117 -7.10 -0.09 17.57
CA ILE A 117 -6.05 0.89 17.84
C ILE A 117 -6.36 2.20 17.11
N ASN A 118 -6.12 3.30 17.81
CA ASN A 118 -6.11 4.65 17.27
C ASN A 118 -4.91 5.43 17.84
N GLU A 119 -4.70 6.65 17.36
CA GLU A 119 -3.57 7.48 17.77
C GLU A 119 -3.47 7.69 19.30
N ASN A 120 -4.59 7.66 20.02
CA ASN A 120 -4.63 7.91 21.47
C ASN A 120 -4.17 6.71 22.32
N ASN A 121 -4.24 5.47 21.79
CA ASN A 121 -3.88 4.26 22.53
C ASN A 121 -2.69 3.48 21.93
N LEU A 122 -2.20 3.89 20.76
CA LEU A 122 -1.08 3.27 20.04
C LEU A 122 0.17 3.06 20.90
N LYS A 123 0.55 4.05 21.73
CA LYS A 123 1.74 3.97 22.59
C LYS A 123 1.66 2.84 23.62
N ASN A 124 0.48 2.57 24.18
CA ASN A 124 0.29 1.49 25.14
C ASN A 124 0.41 0.12 24.46
N PHE A 125 -0.07 0.03 23.21
CA PHE A 125 0.07 -1.17 22.38
C PHE A 125 1.52 -1.43 21.94
N GLN A 126 2.27 -0.39 21.63
CA GLN A 126 3.70 -0.53 21.34
C GLN A 126 4.47 -1.10 22.53
N ILE A 127 4.20 -0.62 23.75
CA ILE A 127 4.84 -1.14 24.97
C ILE A 127 4.55 -2.64 25.12
N LEU A 128 3.32 -3.07 24.82
CA LEU A 128 2.90 -4.46 24.88
C LEU A 128 3.61 -5.33 23.82
N LEU A 129 3.52 -4.97 22.53
CA LEU A 129 3.95 -5.83 21.43
C LEU A 129 5.46 -5.74 21.14
N LEU A 130 6.11 -4.63 21.50
CA LEU A 130 7.55 -4.42 21.29
C LEU A 130 8.39 -4.77 22.53
N HIS A 131 7.92 -5.73 23.33
CA HIS A 131 8.65 -6.25 24.47
C HIS A 131 9.92 -6.99 24.01
N ASN A 132 11.08 -6.68 24.59
CA ASN A 132 12.39 -7.15 24.09
C ASN A 132 12.48 -8.67 24.01
N GLU A 133 12.06 -9.38 25.05
CA GLU A 133 12.12 -10.84 25.05
C GLU A 133 11.21 -11.47 24.00
N LEU A 134 10.02 -10.90 23.78
CA LEU A 134 9.09 -11.42 22.79
C LEU A 134 9.67 -11.29 21.38
N ILE A 135 10.20 -10.11 21.06
CA ILE A 135 10.86 -9.83 19.78
C ILE A 135 12.04 -10.79 19.58
N TYR A 136 12.85 -11.00 20.61
CA TYR A 136 14.00 -11.91 20.54
C TYR A 136 13.59 -13.36 20.31
N THR A 137 12.56 -13.86 21.01
CA THR A 137 12.03 -15.22 20.81
C THR A 137 11.45 -15.39 19.41
N ILE A 138 10.69 -14.41 18.91
CA ILE A 138 10.13 -14.41 17.55
C ILE A 138 11.26 -14.45 16.51
N ASN A 139 12.26 -13.57 16.66
CA ASN A 139 13.45 -13.55 15.80
C ASN A 139 14.14 -14.92 15.75
N ASN A 140 14.38 -15.54 16.92
CA ASN A 140 15.03 -16.86 16.97
C ASN A 140 14.19 -17.96 16.32
N ILE A 141 12.87 -17.93 16.48
CA ILE A 141 11.99 -18.91 15.81
C ILE A 141 12.06 -18.74 14.30
N LEU A 142 12.01 -17.49 13.79
CA LEU A 142 12.13 -17.21 12.36
C LEU A 142 13.48 -17.65 11.78
N MET A 143 14.59 -17.35 12.47
CA MET A 143 15.91 -17.82 12.07
C MET A 143 16.00 -19.36 12.05
N ASN A 144 15.38 -20.03 13.03
CA ASN A 144 15.32 -21.49 13.04
C ASN A 144 14.43 -22.06 11.92
N MET A 145 13.35 -21.37 11.55
CA MET A 145 12.52 -21.74 10.39
C MET A 145 13.32 -21.67 9.09
N ASP A 146 14.29 -20.75 8.98
CA ASP A 146 15.17 -20.65 7.80
C ASP A 146 16.16 -21.82 7.73
N HIS A 147 16.71 -22.25 8.86
CA HIS A 147 17.75 -23.30 8.88
C HIS A 147 17.23 -24.74 9.07
N HIS A 148 16.04 -24.94 9.63
CA HIS A 148 15.57 -26.26 10.06
C HIS A 148 14.11 -26.54 9.70
N GLU A 149 13.87 -27.58 8.89
CA GLU A 149 12.51 -27.90 8.40
C GLU A 149 11.52 -28.29 9.51
N LYS A 150 12.00 -28.84 10.63
CA LYS A 150 11.14 -29.19 11.79
C LYS A 150 10.34 -28.00 12.35
N TYR A 151 10.81 -26.76 12.13
CA TYR A 151 10.09 -25.55 12.57
C TYR A 151 9.08 -25.03 11.53
N LEU A 152 8.99 -25.68 10.37
CA LEU A 152 7.96 -25.43 9.35
C LEU A 152 6.85 -26.49 9.41
N ASN A 153 6.60 -27.08 10.59
CA ASN A 153 5.46 -27.96 10.80
C ASN A 153 4.13 -27.17 10.79
N SER A 154 3.03 -27.82 10.42
CA SER A 154 1.73 -27.16 10.19
C SER A 154 1.23 -26.38 11.40
N ASP A 155 1.33 -26.99 12.58
CA ASP A 155 0.80 -26.43 13.83
C ASP A 155 1.54 -25.15 14.21
N LEU A 156 2.88 -25.21 14.29
CA LEU A 156 3.69 -24.04 14.66
C LEU A 156 3.45 -22.89 13.68
N VAL A 157 3.44 -23.18 12.39
CA VAL A 157 3.28 -22.18 11.34
C VAL A 157 1.90 -21.53 11.38
N GLN A 158 0.82 -22.30 11.59
CA GLN A 158 -0.53 -21.76 11.69
C GLN A 158 -0.65 -20.76 12.84
N TYR A 159 -0.13 -21.12 14.01
CA TYR A 159 -0.14 -20.27 15.20
C TYR A 159 0.77 -19.04 15.03
N PHE A 160 1.95 -19.23 14.48
CA PHE A 160 2.92 -18.17 14.27
C PHE A 160 2.49 -17.18 13.18
N SER A 161 1.73 -17.62 12.17
CA SER A 161 1.11 -16.74 11.17
C SER A 161 0.24 -15.66 11.83
N THR A 162 -0.53 -16.01 12.86
CA THR A 162 -1.35 -15.04 13.60
C THR A 162 -0.49 -14.00 14.32
N VAL A 163 0.64 -14.41 14.91
CA VAL A 163 1.60 -13.48 15.54
C VAL A 163 2.14 -12.51 14.50
N ILE A 164 2.62 -12.99 13.35
CA ILE A 164 3.15 -12.13 12.30
C ILE A 164 2.06 -11.18 11.77
N LYS A 165 0.82 -11.63 11.60
CA LYS A 165 -0.31 -10.75 11.20
C LYS A 165 -0.55 -9.60 12.18
N ILE A 166 -0.41 -9.84 13.49
CA ILE A 166 -0.49 -8.77 14.51
C ILE A 166 0.64 -7.76 14.30
N PHE A 167 1.88 -8.22 14.11
CA PHE A 167 2.99 -7.30 13.85
C PHE A 167 2.85 -6.56 12.51
N THR A 168 2.32 -7.21 11.46
CA THR A 168 2.00 -6.56 10.18
C THR A 168 1.05 -5.38 10.38
N LYS A 169 -0.02 -5.55 11.17
CA LYS A 169 -0.94 -4.44 11.48
C LYS A 169 -0.25 -3.32 12.26
N LEU A 170 0.63 -3.65 13.22
CA LEU A 170 1.36 -2.65 13.99
C LEU A 170 2.26 -1.78 13.09
N VAL A 171 2.92 -2.40 12.12
CA VAL A 171 3.76 -1.75 11.12
C VAL A 171 2.96 -0.74 10.28
N THR A 172 1.68 -1.02 9.98
CA THR A 172 0.83 -0.08 9.20
C THR A 172 0.55 1.25 9.91
N PHE A 173 0.65 1.31 11.25
CA PHE A 173 0.50 2.56 12.02
C PHE A 173 1.75 3.46 11.95
N ASN A 174 2.70 3.17 11.07
CA ASN A 174 3.94 3.92 10.88
C ASN A 174 4.81 4.02 12.15
N THR A 175 4.76 2.96 12.95
CA THR A 175 5.45 2.87 14.24
C THR A 175 6.72 2.06 14.10
N THR A 176 7.59 2.50 13.20
CA THR A 176 8.86 1.86 12.95
C THR A 176 9.80 2.08 14.13
N THR A 177 10.17 0.99 14.79
CA THR A 177 11.16 0.97 15.87
C THR A 177 12.29 0.02 15.48
N ALA A 178 13.50 0.27 15.97
CA ALA A 178 14.66 -0.61 15.81
C ALA A 178 14.46 -2.05 16.34
N LYS A 179 13.32 -2.33 17.00
CA LYS A 179 12.95 -3.68 17.42
C LYS A 179 12.22 -4.45 16.32
N LEU A 180 11.50 -3.77 15.44
CA LEU A 180 10.81 -4.43 14.32
C LEU A 180 11.79 -4.86 13.22
N THR A 181 12.95 -4.21 13.10
CA THR A 181 14.02 -4.65 12.18
C THR A 181 14.55 -6.04 12.55
N LEU A 182 14.58 -6.40 13.84
CA LEU A 182 14.95 -7.74 14.30
C LEU A 182 13.99 -8.84 13.82
N ILE A 183 12.75 -8.50 13.48
CA ILE A 183 11.78 -9.43 12.88
C ILE A 183 11.88 -9.39 11.35
N LEU A 184 12.14 -8.22 10.78
CA LEU A 184 12.26 -8.00 9.34
C LEU A 184 13.36 -8.85 8.72
N ASP A 185 14.57 -8.81 9.27
CA ASP A 185 15.74 -9.49 8.69
C ASP A 185 15.51 -11.00 8.52
N PRO A 186 15.06 -11.76 9.55
CA PRO A 186 14.69 -13.15 9.38
C PRO A 186 13.59 -13.41 8.34
N ILE A 187 12.60 -12.53 8.24
CA ILE A 187 11.52 -12.66 7.23
C ILE A 187 12.07 -12.47 5.82
N VAL A 188 12.99 -11.51 5.64
CA VAL A 188 13.69 -11.33 4.36
C VAL A 188 14.49 -12.58 4.03
N LYS A 189 15.30 -13.10 4.96
CA LYS A 189 16.08 -14.35 4.75
C LYS A 189 15.18 -15.53 4.37
N LEU A 190 14.06 -15.72 5.09
CA LEU A 190 13.06 -16.75 4.76
C LEU A 190 12.46 -16.57 3.37
N HIS A 191 12.14 -15.35 2.97
CA HIS A 191 11.55 -15.05 1.66
C HIS A 191 12.50 -15.40 0.49
N PHE A 192 13.80 -15.25 0.71
CA PHE A 192 14.84 -15.58 -0.27
C PHE A 192 15.51 -16.93 -0.03
N SER A 193 14.95 -17.76 0.86
CA SER A 193 15.46 -19.10 1.13
C SER A 193 15.02 -20.09 0.06
N THR A 194 15.74 -21.20 -0.07
CA THR A 194 15.33 -22.32 -0.95
C THR A 194 13.94 -22.85 -0.58
N LYS A 195 13.55 -22.76 0.70
CA LYS A 195 12.24 -23.18 1.20
C LYS A 195 11.09 -22.37 0.62
N TYR A 196 11.30 -21.07 0.36
CA TYR A 196 10.29 -20.25 -0.30
C TYR A 196 10.11 -20.69 -1.75
N ILE A 197 11.21 -20.90 -2.50
CA ILE A 197 11.15 -21.43 -3.87
C ILE A 197 10.45 -22.79 -3.88
N GLU A 198 10.83 -23.71 -2.99
CA GLU A 198 10.22 -25.04 -2.89
C GLU A 198 8.73 -24.96 -2.58
N ALA A 199 8.32 -24.11 -1.63
CA ALA A 199 6.91 -23.90 -1.31
C ALA A 199 6.14 -23.36 -2.52
N PHE A 200 6.76 -22.47 -3.30
CA PHE A 200 6.21 -21.92 -4.52
C PHE A 200 6.07 -23.00 -5.61
N LYS A 201 7.14 -23.75 -5.90
CA LYS A 201 7.15 -24.82 -6.90
C LYS A 201 6.21 -25.97 -6.55
N ALA A 202 5.96 -26.18 -5.26
CA ALA A 202 5.01 -27.17 -4.75
C ALA A 202 3.54 -26.70 -4.78
N LEU A 203 3.24 -25.48 -5.23
CA LEU A 203 1.85 -25.08 -5.47
C LEU A 203 1.26 -25.96 -6.56
N SER A 204 0.33 -26.84 -6.17
CA SER A 204 -0.38 -27.69 -7.11
C SER A 204 -1.66 -27.02 -7.59
N GLN A 205 -2.03 -27.31 -8.83
CA GLN A 205 -3.22 -26.76 -9.48
C GLN A 205 -4.55 -27.16 -8.79
N ARG A 206 -4.54 -28.16 -7.89
CA ARG A 206 -5.77 -28.79 -7.36
C ARG A 206 -5.85 -28.90 -5.84
N THR A 207 -4.83 -28.46 -5.09
CA THR A 207 -4.83 -28.56 -3.63
C THR A 207 -4.85 -27.18 -2.99
N PRO A 208 -5.60 -26.99 -1.89
CA PRO A 208 -5.44 -25.82 -1.03
C PRO A 208 -3.98 -25.66 -0.61
N MET A 209 -3.58 -24.41 -0.32
CA MET A 209 -2.27 -24.17 0.27
C MET A 209 -2.18 -24.87 1.63
N THR A 210 -1.05 -25.52 1.89
CA THR A 210 -0.69 -25.96 3.24
C THR A 210 -0.40 -24.74 4.12
N SER A 211 -0.50 -24.87 5.45
CA SER A 211 -0.15 -23.76 6.36
C SER A 211 1.28 -23.26 6.17
N LYS A 212 2.23 -24.16 5.82
CA LYS A 212 3.61 -23.82 5.41
C LYS A 212 3.61 -22.88 4.20
N GLN A 213 2.85 -23.21 3.15
CA GLN A 213 2.73 -22.37 1.95
C GLN A 213 2.02 -21.05 2.24
N GLU A 214 0.92 -21.05 2.98
CA GLU A 214 0.23 -19.81 3.36
C GLU A 214 1.13 -18.86 4.17
N PHE A 215 1.96 -19.40 5.05
CA PHE A 215 2.90 -18.59 5.81
C PHE A 215 3.99 -18.00 4.93
N LEU A 216 4.68 -18.84 4.15
CA LEU A 216 5.80 -18.40 3.31
C LEU A 216 5.35 -17.50 2.16
N LEU A 217 4.24 -17.82 1.49
CA LEU A 217 3.81 -17.18 0.24
C LEU A 217 2.77 -16.07 0.42
N ILE A 218 2.15 -15.96 1.59
CA ILE A 218 1.15 -14.92 1.90
C ILE A 218 1.55 -14.11 3.13
N THR A 219 1.75 -14.77 4.27
CA THR A 219 1.94 -14.06 5.56
C THR A 219 3.25 -13.27 5.60
N CYS A 220 4.38 -13.90 5.27
CA CYS A 220 5.69 -13.25 5.21
C CYS A 220 5.72 -12.11 4.17
N PRO A 221 5.25 -12.31 2.93
CA PRO A 221 5.14 -11.24 1.95
C PRO A 221 4.28 -10.04 2.36
N LEU A 222 3.14 -10.29 3.00
CA LEU A 222 2.30 -9.21 3.51
C LEU A 222 3.00 -8.39 4.59
N PHE A 223 3.81 -9.03 5.44
CA PHE A 223 4.64 -8.31 6.41
C PHE A 223 5.64 -7.40 5.68
N LEU A 224 6.40 -7.94 4.73
CA LEU A 224 7.40 -7.19 3.95
C LEU A 224 6.78 -6.02 3.18
N PHE A 225 5.62 -6.22 2.55
CA PHE A 225 4.95 -5.17 1.77
C PHE A 225 4.48 -3.99 2.61
N ASN A 226 3.97 -4.26 3.82
CA ASN A 226 3.48 -3.23 4.74
C ASN A 226 4.60 -2.52 5.49
N TYR A 227 5.79 -3.13 5.55
CA TYR A 227 6.97 -2.53 6.15
C TYR A 227 7.41 -1.28 5.37
N GLN A 228 7.37 -0.11 6.02
CA GLN A 228 7.71 1.16 5.37
C GLN A 228 9.24 1.33 5.28
N PRO A 229 9.76 1.80 4.13
CA PRO A 229 11.20 1.88 3.82
C PRO A 229 11.96 3.00 4.56
N GLN A 230 11.38 3.64 5.58
CA GLN A 230 12.13 4.60 6.42
C GLN A 230 13.11 3.93 7.39
N CYS A 231 13.16 2.59 7.40
CA CYS A 231 14.07 1.80 8.21
C CYS A 231 15.24 1.27 7.39
N GLU A 232 16.43 1.42 7.95
CA GLU A 232 17.64 0.78 7.45
C GLU A 232 17.51 -0.74 7.62
N TYR A 233 17.62 -1.47 6.51
CA TYR A 233 17.92 -2.89 6.55
C TYR A 233 19.31 -3.09 7.18
N SER A 234 19.58 -4.26 7.77
CA SER A 234 20.98 -4.56 8.08
C SER A 234 21.80 -4.59 6.79
N GLU A 235 23.09 -4.26 6.90
CA GLU A 235 24.01 -4.23 5.75
C GLU A 235 24.02 -5.57 4.99
N GLU A 236 23.95 -6.69 5.72
CA GLU A 236 23.85 -8.03 5.13
C GLU A 236 22.57 -8.18 4.29
N THR A 237 21.42 -7.75 4.83
CA THR A 237 20.14 -7.79 4.13
C THR A 237 20.16 -6.85 2.91
N GLU A 238 20.70 -5.64 3.03
CA GLU A 238 20.78 -4.70 1.92
C GLU A 238 21.69 -5.20 0.79
N GLN A 239 22.88 -5.73 1.11
CA GLN A 239 23.77 -6.35 0.13
C GLN A 239 23.12 -7.57 -0.55
N PHE A 240 22.33 -8.34 0.19
CA PHE A 240 21.58 -9.46 -0.37
C PHE A 240 20.49 -8.98 -1.34
N LEU A 241 19.67 -8.02 -0.90
CA LEU A 241 18.56 -7.45 -1.68
C LEU A 241 19.04 -6.79 -2.98
N THR A 242 20.17 -6.08 -2.92
CA THR A 242 20.78 -5.38 -4.07
C THR A 242 21.31 -6.34 -5.14
N SER A 243 21.86 -7.49 -4.74
CA SER A 243 22.64 -8.38 -5.62
C SER A 243 21.90 -9.61 -6.15
N LYS A 244 20.90 -10.13 -5.42
CA LYS A 244 20.29 -11.44 -5.74
C LYS A 244 18.79 -11.42 -5.99
N SER A 245 18.09 -10.36 -5.58
CA SER A 245 16.63 -10.32 -5.61
C SER A 245 16.08 -10.52 -7.03
N VAL A 246 16.59 -9.77 -8.01
CA VAL A 246 16.10 -9.82 -9.40
C VAL A 246 16.25 -11.22 -10.00
N THR A 247 17.45 -11.81 -9.93
CA THR A 247 17.71 -13.17 -10.44
C THR A 247 16.80 -14.21 -9.77
N TYR A 248 16.64 -14.12 -8.45
CA TYR A 248 15.77 -15.02 -7.69
C TYR A 248 14.32 -14.95 -8.18
N PHE A 249 13.81 -13.75 -8.44
CA PHE A 249 12.47 -13.59 -8.97
C PHE A 249 12.36 -14.10 -10.40
N THR A 250 13.34 -13.79 -11.26
CA THR A 250 13.40 -14.29 -12.64
C THR A 250 13.30 -15.82 -12.70
N ASP A 251 13.99 -16.55 -11.81
CA ASP A 251 13.93 -18.01 -11.74
C ASP A 251 12.51 -18.54 -11.43
N ILE A 252 11.76 -17.84 -10.56
CA ILE A 252 10.37 -18.19 -10.23
C ILE A 252 9.46 -17.96 -11.45
N PHE A 253 9.63 -16.82 -12.15
CA PHE A 253 8.87 -16.54 -13.36
C PHE A 253 9.16 -17.56 -14.46
N GLU A 254 10.43 -17.87 -14.72
CA GLU A 254 10.83 -18.83 -15.75
C GLU A 254 10.19 -20.21 -15.53
N TYR A 255 10.09 -20.64 -14.26
CA TYR A 255 9.47 -21.91 -13.91
C TYR A 255 7.94 -21.93 -14.13
N LEU A 256 7.23 -20.86 -13.77
CA LEU A 256 5.75 -20.89 -13.71
C LEU A 256 5.07 -20.33 -14.95
N LEU A 257 5.66 -19.33 -15.57
CA LEU A 257 5.06 -18.58 -16.67
C LEU A 257 4.66 -19.46 -17.87
N PRO A 258 5.36 -20.56 -18.21
CA PRO A 258 4.92 -21.50 -19.23
C PRO A 258 3.52 -22.11 -18.99
N THR A 259 3.01 -22.08 -17.74
CA THR A 259 1.71 -22.64 -17.36
C THR A 259 0.68 -21.57 -16.94
N ILE A 260 0.87 -20.31 -17.34
CA ILE A 260 0.04 -19.16 -16.89
C ILE A 260 -1.48 -19.34 -17.12
N SER A 261 -1.88 -20.00 -18.20
CA SER A 261 -3.30 -20.31 -18.49
C SER A 261 -3.92 -21.28 -17.48
N GLU A 262 -3.10 -22.05 -16.77
CA GLU A 262 -3.51 -23.07 -15.80
C GLU A 262 -3.39 -22.59 -14.34
N TRP A 263 -2.95 -21.34 -14.12
CA TRP A 263 -2.79 -20.80 -12.78
C TRP A 263 -4.13 -20.67 -12.05
N ASN A 264 -4.19 -21.25 -10.86
CA ASN A 264 -5.32 -21.13 -9.94
C ASN A 264 -5.15 -19.94 -8.98
N GLU A 265 -6.19 -19.67 -8.19
CA GLU A 265 -6.22 -18.55 -7.25
C GLU A 265 -5.01 -18.52 -6.29
N PRO A 266 -4.60 -19.64 -5.65
CA PRO A 266 -3.37 -19.68 -4.86
C PRO A 266 -2.12 -19.13 -5.56
N ILE A 267 -1.87 -19.58 -6.80
CA ILE A 267 -0.70 -19.13 -7.57
C ILE A 267 -0.83 -17.64 -7.90
N ILE A 268 -2.02 -17.20 -8.33
CA ILE A 268 -2.29 -15.79 -8.66
C ILE A 268 -2.04 -14.88 -7.46
N VAL A 269 -2.53 -15.24 -6.27
CA VAL A 269 -2.34 -14.48 -5.03
C VAL A 269 -0.86 -14.44 -4.64
N SER A 270 -0.15 -15.57 -4.67
CA SER A 270 1.29 -15.63 -4.36
C SER A 270 2.12 -14.80 -5.34
N MET A 271 1.84 -14.88 -6.64
CA MET A 271 2.51 -14.06 -7.65
C MET A 271 2.21 -12.57 -7.45
N SER A 272 0.99 -12.21 -7.08
CA SER A 272 0.63 -10.81 -6.77
C SER A 272 1.42 -10.27 -5.58
N HIS A 273 1.62 -11.08 -4.54
CA HIS A 273 2.47 -10.72 -3.40
C HIS A 273 3.94 -10.57 -3.81
N LEU A 274 4.44 -11.45 -4.68
CA LEU A 274 5.78 -11.36 -5.26
C LEU A 274 6.00 -10.02 -5.97
N MET A 275 5.05 -9.60 -6.82
CA MET A 275 5.10 -8.30 -7.52
C MET A 275 5.16 -7.12 -6.55
N ASN A 276 4.35 -7.18 -5.50
CA ASN A 276 4.30 -6.13 -4.48
C ASN A 276 5.61 -6.02 -3.70
N ILE A 277 6.26 -7.15 -3.40
CA ILE A 277 7.59 -7.16 -2.79
C ILE A 277 8.64 -6.61 -3.76
N LEU A 278 8.65 -7.07 -5.02
CA LEU A 278 9.51 -6.54 -6.07
C LEU A 278 9.39 -5.02 -6.20
N TYR A 279 8.17 -4.49 -6.14
CA TYR A 279 7.92 -3.05 -6.12
C TYR A 279 8.53 -2.34 -4.90
N ARG A 280 8.59 -2.98 -3.74
CA ARG A 280 9.30 -2.42 -2.57
C ARG A 280 10.81 -2.49 -2.72
N LEU A 281 11.30 -3.56 -3.33
CA LEU A 281 12.72 -3.87 -3.40
C LEU A 281 13.44 -3.23 -4.57
N TYR A 282 12.76 -2.82 -5.65
CA TYR A 282 13.44 -2.29 -6.84
C TYR A 282 14.26 -1.03 -6.55
N GLN A 283 13.92 -0.30 -5.49
CA GLN A 283 14.66 0.89 -5.03
C GLN A 283 16.07 0.55 -4.54
N PHE A 284 16.29 -0.69 -4.11
CA PHE A 284 17.57 -1.19 -3.60
C PHE A 284 18.32 -2.00 -4.65
N SER A 285 17.64 -2.64 -5.60
CA SER A 285 18.29 -3.50 -6.59
C SER A 285 19.07 -2.74 -7.68
N SER A 286 20.17 -3.33 -8.14
CA SER A 286 20.82 -2.90 -9.36
C SER A 286 19.92 -3.14 -10.60
N ILE A 287 20.11 -2.33 -11.65
CA ILE A 287 19.30 -2.39 -12.88
C ILE A 287 19.54 -3.69 -13.70
N SER A 288 20.62 -4.42 -13.43
CA SER A 288 20.95 -5.65 -14.16
C SER A 288 19.93 -6.76 -13.94
N GLY A 289 19.52 -7.45 -15.02
CA GLY A 289 18.59 -8.58 -14.99
C GLY A 289 17.10 -8.21 -15.06
N TYR A 290 16.77 -6.92 -15.07
CA TYR A 290 15.40 -6.44 -15.20
C TYR A 290 14.81 -6.61 -16.60
N ASP A 291 15.63 -6.80 -17.63
CA ASP A 291 15.21 -7.02 -19.01
C ASP A 291 14.38 -8.29 -19.20
N GLN A 292 14.86 -9.41 -18.67
CA GLN A 292 14.13 -10.67 -18.69
C GLN A 292 12.89 -10.59 -17.80
N LEU A 293 13.01 -9.99 -16.61
CA LEU A 293 11.88 -9.79 -15.70
C LEU A 293 10.76 -8.99 -16.37
N ILE A 294 11.06 -7.84 -16.97
CA ILE A 294 10.08 -6.99 -17.67
C ILE A 294 9.40 -7.79 -18.79
N SER A 295 10.14 -8.59 -19.55
CA SER A 295 9.58 -9.45 -20.60
C SER A 295 8.51 -10.39 -20.04
N TYR A 296 8.78 -11.01 -18.88
CA TYR A 296 7.80 -11.83 -18.16
C TYR A 296 6.59 -11.04 -17.66
N LEU A 297 6.79 -9.83 -17.13
CA LEU A 297 5.70 -8.96 -16.71
C LEU A 297 4.76 -8.63 -17.88
N ILE A 298 5.31 -8.33 -19.07
CA ILE A 298 4.51 -8.07 -20.27
C ILE A 298 3.75 -9.34 -20.73
N GLN A 299 4.36 -10.52 -20.64
CA GLN A 299 3.68 -11.78 -20.94
C GLN A 299 2.48 -12.04 -20.01
N ILE A 300 2.60 -11.73 -18.71
CA ILE A 300 1.48 -11.82 -17.74
C ILE A 300 0.31 -10.91 -18.15
N LEU A 301 0.61 -9.71 -18.63
CA LEU A 301 -0.41 -8.76 -19.07
C LEU A 301 -1.13 -9.20 -20.36
N ASN A 302 -0.40 -9.84 -21.26
CA ASN A 302 -0.90 -10.34 -22.55
C ASN A 302 -1.77 -11.60 -22.44
N ASP A 303 -1.78 -12.27 -21.30
CA ASP A 303 -2.58 -13.47 -21.12
C ASP A 303 -4.09 -13.14 -21.11
N ASN A 304 -4.82 -13.80 -22.02
CA ASN A 304 -6.16 -13.42 -22.47
C ASN A 304 -7.31 -14.04 -21.66
N ASP A 305 -7.02 -14.95 -20.73
CA ASP A 305 -8.05 -15.52 -19.85
C ASP A 305 -8.62 -14.43 -18.94
N ALA A 306 -9.95 -14.30 -18.99
CA ALA A 306 -10.69 -13.10 -18.61
C ALA A 306 -10.43 -12.57 -17.19
N PHE A 307 -10.51 -11.24 -17.11
CA PHE A 307 -10.31 -10.29 -16.00
C PHE A 307 -11.13 -10.52 -14.69
N SER A 308 -11.45 -11.75 -14.29
CA SER A 308 -12.18 -12.00 -13.04
C SER A 308 -11.29 -12.48 -11.89
N SER A 309 -10.37 -13.43 -12.10
CA SER A 309 -9.41 -13.89 -11.07
C SER A 309 -8.02 -13.25 -11.20
N LYS A 310 -7.53 -13.02 -12.43
CA LYS A 310 -6.19 -12.46 -12.69
C LYS A 310 -6.07 -10.95 -12.50
N THR A 311 -7.14 -10.24 -12.14
CA THR A 311 -7.16 -8.77 -12.04
C THR A 311 -6.23 -8.24 -10.96
N GLN A 312 -6.15 -8.90 -9.80
CA GLN A 312 -5.20 -8.53 -8.75
C GLN A 312 -3.75 -8.64 -9.22
N LEU A 313 -3.42 -9.73 -9.92
CA LEU A 313 -2.08 -9.93 -10.48
C LEU A 313 -1.75 -8.90 -11.55
N LYS A 314 -2.70 -8.60 -12.46
CA LYS A 314 -2.52 -7.56 -13.48
C LYS A 314 -2.32 -6.18 -12.85
N ASP A 315 -3.06 -5.85 -11.78
CA ASP A 315 -2.90 -4.60 -11.05
C ASP A 315 -1.53 -4.49 -10.40
N ALA A 316 -1.08 -5.53 -9.68
CA ALA A 316 0.24 -5.56 -9.07
C ALA A 316 1.37 -5.49 -10.13
N THR A 317 1.18 -6.16 -11.27
CA THR A 317 2.11 -6.15 -12.41
C THR A 317 2.20 -4.77 -13.05
N LEU A 318 1.06 -4.11 -13.30
CA LEU A 318 1.01 -2.76 -13.85
C LEU A 318 1.65 -1.74 -12.90
N MET A 319 1.36 -1.84 -11.60
CA MET A 319 1.97 -0.98 -10.58
C MET A 319 3.50 -1.13 -10.57
N LEU A 320 4.01 -2.36 -10.66
CA LEU A 320 5.44 -2.63 -10.74
C LEU A 320 6.04 -2.01 -12.01
N ILE A 321 5.49 -2.31 -13.20
CA ILE A 321 5.98 -1.77 -14.48
C ILE A 321 5.97 -0.23 -14.45
N PHE A 322 4.86 0.38 -14.00
CA PHE A 322 4.72 1.83 -13.93
C PHE A 322 5.82 2.49 -13.10
N ASN A 323 6.29 1.83 -12.04
CA ASN A 323 7.36 2.35 -11.22
C ASN A 323 8.75 2.04 -11.79
N LEU A 324 8.95 0.88 -12.44
CA LEU A 324 10.19 0.56 -13.13
C LEU A 324 10.49 1.56 -14.27
N ILE A 325 9.47 1.95 -15.05
CA ILE A 325 9.65 2.87 -16.19
C ILE A 325 9.97 4.32 -15.79
N LYS A 326 9.92 4.66 -14.49
CA LYS A 326 10.44 5.94 -13.99
C LYS A 326 11.96 6.01 -14.14
N ASN A 327 12.65 4.86 -14.23
CA ASN A 327 14.05 4.78 -14.59
C ASN A 327 14.23 4.78 -16.12
N PHE A 328 15.00 5.74 -16.66
CA PHE A 328 15.20 5.88 -18.10
C PHE A 328 15.80 4.64 -18.79
N ALA A 329 16.70 3.92 -18.12
CA ALA A 329 17.30 2.70 -18.67
C ALA A 329 16.25 1.59 -18.80
N LEU A 330 15.42 1.41 -17.77
CA LEU A 330 14.33 0.43 -17.79
C LEU A 330 13.23 0.83 -18.77
N LEU A 331 12.89 2.12 -18.87
CA LEU A 331 11.97 2.62 -19.90
C LEU A 331 12.44 2.26 -21.31
N ALA A 332 13.75 2.39 -21.58
CA ALA A 332 14.31 2.01 -22.88
C ALA A 332 14.17 0.51 -23.15
N VAL A 333 14.38 -0.34 -22.14
CA VAL A 333 14.14 -1.79 -22.21
C VAL A 333 12.68 -2.09 -22.53
N VAL A 334 11.72 -1.47 -21.82
CA VAL A 334 10.29 -1.65 -22.11
C VAL A 334 9.96 -1.25 -23.55
N LYS A 335 10.51 -0.14 -24.06
CA LYS A 335 10.30 0.34 -25.44
C LYS A 335 10.85 -0.59 -26.52
N GLN A 336 11.82 -1.44 -26.20
CA GLN A 336 12.39 -2.42 -27.13
C GLN A 336 11.56 -3.69 -27.25
N LEU A 337 10.63 -3.93 -26.32
CA LEU A 337 9.77 -5.12 -26.36
C LEU A 337 8.74 -5.02 -27.47
N GLU A 338 8.55 -6.12 -28.18
CA GLU A 338 7.60 -6.21 -29.28
C GLU A 338 6.16 -6.07 -28.76
N ASN A 339 5.31 -5.34 -29.51
CA ASN A 339 3.88 -5.18 -29.23
C ASN A 339 3.52 -4.55 -27.87
N VAL A 340 4.49 -3.99 -27.13
CA VAL A 340 4.27 -3.44 -25.79
C VAL A 340 3.21 -2.33 -25.75
N THR A 341 3.21 -1.43 -26.74
CA THR A 341 2.19 -0.39 -26.87
C THR A 341 0.80 -0.99 -27.11
N GLN A 342 0.72 -2.06 -27.91
CA GLN A 342 -0.54 -2.75 -28.21
C GLN A 342 -1.09 -3.48 -26.98
N THR A 343 -0.23 -4.04 -26.12
CA THR A 343 -0.63 -4.62 -24.83
C THR A 343 -1.39 -3.61 -23.99
N PHE A 344 -0.81 -2.43 -23.75
CA PHE A 344 -1.45 -1.43 -22.91
C PHE A 344 -2.67 -0.78 -23.56
N LEU A 345 -2.69 -0.61 -24.89
CA LEU A 345 -3.90 -0.18 -25.61
C LEU A 345 -5.05 -1.19 -25.46
N THR A 346 -4.74 -2.48 -25.47
CA THR A 346 -5.73 -3.55 -25.26
C THR A 346 -6.27 -3.54 -23.83
N LEU A 347 -5.41 -3.35 -22.83
CA LEU A 347 -5.83 -3.22 -21.44
C LEU A 347 -6.68 -1.97 -21.19
N LEU A 348 -6.33 -0.86 -21.83
CA LEU A 348 -7.07 0.40 -21.74
C LEU A 348 -8.48 0.29 -22.36
N THR A 349 -8.61 -0.43 -23.49
CA THR A 349 -9.88 -0.60 -24.20
C THR A 349 -10.79 -1.66 -23.60
N LYS A 350 -10.23 -2.84 -23.26
CA LYS A 350 -11.00 -3.99 -22.77
C LYS A 350 -11.07 -4.08 -21.24
N GLY A 351 -10.33 -3.23 -20.53
CA GLY A 351 -10.28 -3.23 -19.07
C GLY A 351 -11.59 -2.76 -18.44
N ASN A 352 -12.12 -3.56 -17.52
CA ASN A 352 -13.30 -3.23 -16.72
C ASN A 352 -12.95 -2.60 -15.36
N ASP A 353 -11.70 -2.77 -14.91
CA ASP A 353 -11.21 -2.21 -13.65
C ASP A 353 -10.59 -0.82 -13.88
N ASN A 354 -11.06 0.16 -13.10
CA ASN A 354 -10.62 1.56 -13.21
C ASN A 354 -9.12 1.74 -12.94
N ARG A 355 -8.53 0.97 -12.01
CA ARG A 355 -7.09 1.02 -11.73
C ARG A 355 -6.29 0.47 -12.89
N LEU A 356 -6.70 -0.67 -13.45
CA LEU A 356 -6.04 -1.24 -14.62
C LEU A 356 -6.02 -0.25 -15.79
N VAL A 357 -7.15 0.41 -16.05
CA VAL A 357 -7.26 1.42 -17.13
C VAL A 357 -6.35 2.62 -16.83
N LEU A 358 -6.35 3.12 -15.59
CA LEU A 358 -5.52 4.26 -15.20
C LEU A 358 -4.02 3.96 -15.33
N PHE A 359 -3.54 2.84 -14.78
CA PHE A 359 -2.12 2.48 -14.88
C PHE A 359 -1.70 2.20 -16.33
N SER A 360 -2.55 1.53 -17.11
CA SER A 360 -2.28 1.31 -18.54
C SER A 360 -2.13 2.63 -19.28
N TYR A 361 -2.99 3.61 -18.99
CA TYR A 361 -2.89 4.96 -19.54
C TYR A 361 -1.57 5.65 -19.12
N LEU A 362 -1.25 5.65 -17.83
CA LEU A 362 -0.03 6.30 -17.33
C LEU A 362 1.25 5.66 -17.88
N ILE A 363 1.26 4.34 -18.11
CA ILE A 363 2.36 3.66 -18.79
C ILE A 363 2.43 4.06 -20.26
N LEU A 364 1.29 4.08 -20.98
CA LEU A 364 1.24 4.51 -22.38
C LEU A 364 1.78 5.92 -22.59
N VAL A 365 1.48 6.84 -21.67
CA VAL A 365 2.02 8.23 -21.70
C VAL A 365 3.56 8.25 -21.77
N ASN A 366 4.23 7.29 -21.15
CA ASN A 366 5.70 7.21 -21.14
C ASN A 366 6.27 6.44 -22.35
N LEU A 367 5.50 5.52 -22.93
CA LEU A 367 5.93 4.61 -23.99
C LEU A 367 5.61 5.14 -25.39
N ALA A 368 4.40 5.63 -25.58
CA ALA A 368 3.84 5.95 -26.89
C ALA A 368 4.39 7.28 -27.43
N LYS A 369 4.49 7.35 -28.75
CA LYS A 369 4.73 8.61 -29.45
C LYS A 369 3.47 9.48 -29.41
N GLU A 370 3.64 10.79 -29.58
CA GLU A 370 2.54 11.77 -29.49
C GLU A 370 1.38 11.44 -30.44
N ASP A 371 1.66 10.95 -31.65
CA ASP A 371 0.66 10.55 -32.64
C ASP A 371 -0.27 9.44 -32.14
N VAL A 372 0.25 8.42 -31.46
CA VAL A 372 -0.55 7.34 -30.86
C VAL A 372 -1.46 7.88 -29.74
N LEU A 373 -0.97 8.83 -28.95
CA LEU A 373 -1.71 9.44 -27.84
C LEU A 373 -2.84 10.37 -28.32
N THR A 374 -2.75 10.88 -29.55
CA THR A 374 -3.81 11.73 -30.14
C THR A 374 -5.09 10.96 -30.51
N VAL A 375 -5.01 9.62 -30.63
CA VAL A 375 -6.13 8.77 -31.06
C VAL A 375 -6.52 7.76 -29.98
N LEU A 376 -6.37 8.13 -28.71
CA LEU A 376 -6.70 7.23 -27.60
C LEU A 376 -8.19 6.84 -27.60
N PRO A 377 -8.50 5.53 -27.66
CA PRO A 377 -9.86 5.07 -27.47
C PRO A 377 -10.32 5.36 -26.04
N GLU A 378 -11.62 5.47 -25.80
CA GLU A 378 -12.19 5.63 -24.45
C GLU A 378 -11.69 6.87 -23.67
N THR A 379 -11.27 7.92 -24.37
CA THR A 379 -10.77 9.18 -23.76
C THR A 379 -11.67 9.70 -22.63
N THR A 380 -12.99 9.73 -22.84
CA THR A 380 -13.95 10.22 -21.83
C THR A 380 -13.94 9.36 -20.57
N LYS A 381 -13.83 8.03 -20.73
CA LYS A 381 -13.71 7.08 -19.62
C LYS A 381 -12.43 7.34 -18.85
N ILE A 382 -11.29 7.51 -19.52
CA ILE A 382 -9.99 7.81 -18.89
C ILE A 382 -10.07 9.11 -18.08
N ILE A 383 -10.59 10.19 -18.68
CA ILE A 383 -10.73 11.48 -18.01
C ILE A 383 -11.55 11.34 -16.73
N ALA A 384 -12.66 10.59 -16.78
CA ALA A 384 -13.52 10.37 -15.61
C ALA A 384 -12.84 9.59 -14.47
N LEU A 385 -11.69 8.94 -14.70
CA LEU A 385 -10.94 8.25 -13.65
C LEU A 385 -10.11 9.19 -12.77
N PHE A 386 -9.70 10.35 -13.28
CA PHE A 386 -8.79 11.23 -12.55
C PHE A 386 -9.42 12.00 -11.36
N PRO A 387 -10.71 12.41 -11.32
CA PRO A 387 -11.24 13.20 -10.21
C PRO A 387 -11.14 12.50 -8.84
N PRO A 388 -11.55 11.22 -8.67
CA PRO A 388 -11.48 10.57 -7.37
C PRO A 388 -10.03 10.39 -6.88
N TYR A 389 -9.06 10.20 -7.78
CA TYR A 389 -7.65 10.09 -7.42
C TYR A 389 -7.08 11.45 -6.99
N LEU A 390 -7.37 12.52 -7.72
CA LEU A 390 -6.96 13.87 -7.35
C LEU A 390 -7.56 14.30 -6.01
N GLU A 391 -8.84 14.00 -5.76
CA GLU A 391 -9.51 14.32 -4.50
C GLU A 391 -8.85 13.59 -3.31
N GLN A 392 -8.57 12.29 -3.43
CA GLN A 392 -7.92 11.50 -2.37
C GLN A 392 -6.51 12.00 -2.07
N VAL A 393 -5.71 12.30 -3.10
CA VAL A 393 -4.32 12.79 -2.95
C VAL A 393 -4.29 14.17 -2.31
N VAL A 394 -5.25 15.06 -2.63
CA VAL A 394 -5.34 16.40 -2.05
C VAL A 394 -5.89 16.37 -0.62
N GLN A 395 -6.91 15.55 -0.32
CA GLN A 395 -7.54 15.46 1.00
C GLN A 395 -6.63 14.80 2.05
N ARG A 396 -5.91 13.74 1.68
CA ARG A 396 -5.15 12.93 2.65
C ARG A 396 -3.82 13.55 3.08
N LYS A 397 -3.41 14.70 2.52
CA LYS A 397 -2.03 15.25 2.64
C LYS A 397 -0.94 14.24 2.23
N CYS A 398 -1.31 13.10 1.66
CA CYS A 398 -0.43 12.03 1.26
C CYS A 398 -0.16 12.22 -0.22
N LEU A 399 1.06 12.61 -0.57
CA LEU A 399 1.46 12.91 -1.94
C LEU A 399 1.46 11.68 -2.87
N GLU A 400 1.18 10.49 -2.33
CA GLU A 400 1.10 9.21 -3.02
C GLU A 400 -0.15 8.43 -2.57
N TRP A 401 -0.93 7.92 -3.52
CA TRP A 401 -2.03 7.00 -3.26
C TRP A 401 -1.90 5.80 -4.19
N GLN A 402 -1.82 4.60 -3.59
CA GLN A 402 -1.70 3.32 -4.32
C GLN A 402 -0.53 3.28 -5.34
N GLY A 403 0.63 3.86 -5.00
CA GLY A 403 1.81 3.85 -5.87
C GLY A 403 1.83 4.92 -6.97
N VAL A 404 0.81 5.78 -7.03
CA VAL A 404 0.74 6.93 -7.95
C VAL A 404 0.78 8.22 -7.15
N ASN A 405 1.69 9.12 -7.49
CA ASN A 405 1.79 10.42 -6.85
C ASN A 405 1.03 11.51 -7.63
N LEU A 406 0.82 12.68 -7.01
CA LEU A 406 0.10 13.79 -7.65
C LEU A 406 0.75 14.21 -8.99
N GLU A 407 2.08 14.20 -9.04
CA GLU A 407 2.83 14.59 -10.23
C GLU A 407 2.63 13.60 -11.39
N ASP A 408 2.59 12.30 -11.12
CA ASP A 408 2.29 11.25 -12.08
C ASP A 408 0.91 11.49 -12.72
N LEU A 409 -0.09 11.81 -11.89
CA LEU A 409 -1.44 12.13 -12.36
C LEU A 409 -1.48 13.41 -13.20
N LEU A 410 -0.78 14.46 -12.77
CA LEU A 410 -0.71 15.72 -13.50
C LEU A 410 0.02 15.57 -14.83
N ASN A 411 1.11 14.81 -14.89
CA ASN A 411 1.79 14.48 -16.14
C ASN A 411 0.87 13.71 -17.10
N GLY A 412 0.10 12.75 -16.59
CA GLY A 412 -0.93 12.06 -17.38
C GLY A 412 -1.98 13.03 -17.93
N LEU A 413 -2.51 13.94 -17.10
CA LEU A 413 -3.49 14.94 -17.53
C LEU A 413 -2.92 15.97 -18.51
N LYS A 414 -1.64 16.33 -18.36
CA LYS A 414 -0.93 17.23 -19.28
C LYS A 414 -0.92 16.67 -20.70
N VAL A 415 -0.65 15.38 -20.86
CA VAL A 415 -0.71 14.73 -22.18
C VAL A 415 -2.12 14.74 -22.75
N LEU A 416 -3.15 14.49 -21.93
CA LEU A 416 -4.53 14.67 -22.40
C LEU A 416 -4.79 16.13 -22.80
N ALA A 417 -4.29 17.12 -22.07
CA ALA A 417 -4.53 18.53 -22.40
C ALA A 417 -3.88 18.97 -23.72
N GLN A 418 -2.94 18.21 -24.29
CA GLN A 418 -2.33 18.54 -25.60
C GLN A 418 -3.29 18.33 -26.78
N ASN A 419 -4.31 17.48 -26.64
CA ASN A 419 -5.21 17.11 -27.74
C ASN A 419 -6.53 17.90 -27.70
N ASP A 420 -6.95 18.45 -28.83
CA ASP A 420 -8.15 19.30 -28.96
C ASP A 420 -9.43 18.58 -28.51
N LYS A 421 -9.57 17.28 -28.82
CA LYS A 421 -10.77 16.50 -28.49
C LYS A 421 -10.89 16.24 -26.99
N THR A 422 -9.76 15.99 -26.35
CA THR A 422 -9.65 15.67 -24.92
C THR A 422 -9.71 16.93 -24.06
N ARG A 423 -9.25 18.10 -24.55
CA ARG A 423 -9.36 19.41 -23.89
C ARG A 423 -10.81 19.76 -23.53
N LYS A 424 -11.72 19.64 -24.50
CA LYS A 424 -13.16 19.87 -24.27
C LYS A 424 -13.76 18.88 -23.28
N ALA A 425 -13.36 17.61 -23.36
CA ALA A 425 -13.82 16.60 -22.43
C ALA A 425 -13.31 16.84 -20.99
N LEU A 426 -12.10 17.36 -20.82
CA LEU A 426 -11.58 17.81 -19.52
C LEU A 426 -12.42 18.97 -18.97
N ASP A 427 -12.74 19.97 -19.80
CA ASP A 427 -13.52 21.12 -19.32
C ASP A 427 -14.98 20.76 -18.98
N ASN A 428 -15.61 19.88 -19.77
CA ASN A 428 -16.93 19.33 -19.45
C ASN A 428 -16.99 18.63 -18.08
N ASN A 429 -15.83 18.21 -17.54
CA ASN A 429 -15.70 17.63 -16.20
C ASN A 429 -15.22 18.66 -15.14
N ASN A 430 -15.29 19.96 -15.42
CA ASN A 430 -14.91 21.06 -14.53
C ASN A 430 -13.44 21.06 -14.07
N TYR A 431 -12.53 20.51 -14.88
CA TYR A 431 -11.10 20.48 -14.53
C TYR A 431 -10.47 21.86 -14.45
N SER A 432 -10.83 22.78 -15.35
CA SER A 432 -10.27 24.14 -15.39
C SER A 432 -10.43 24.87 -14.05
N SER A 433 -11.64 24.83 -13.48
CA SER A 433 -11.93 25.40 -12.15
C SER A 433 -11.13 24.70 -11.04
N SER A 434 -11.08 23.36 -11.07
CA SER A 434 -10.34 22.56 -10.09
C SER A 434 -8.84 22.87 -10.10
N PHE A 435 -8.24 23.03 -11.29
CA PHE A 435 -6.83 23.38 -11.46
C PHE A 435 -6.53 24.80 -10.99
N VAL A 436 -7.41 25.77 -11.25
CA VAL A 436 -7.27 27.14 -10.72
C VAL A 436 -7.22 27.12 -9.18
N GLN A 437 -8.15 26.39 -8.54
CA GLN A 437 -8.15 26.26 -7.08
C GLN A 437 -6.89 25.55 -6.58
N CYS A 438 -6.44 24.51 -7.28
CA CYS A 438 -5.24 23.77 -6.93
C CYS A 438 -3.98 24.65 -7.02
N ALA A 439 -3.81 25.43 -8.10
CA ALA A 439 -2.70 26.37 -8.25
C ALA A 439 -2.66 27.41 -7.11
N LEU A 440 -3.82 27.95 -6.74
CA LEU A 440 -3.92 28.92 -5.66
C LEU A 440 -3.59 28.33 -4.28
N LYS A 441 -3.81 27.03 -4.07
CA LYS A 441 -3.51 26.32 -2.82
C LYS A 441 -2.08 25.76 -2.75
N THR A 442 -1.48 25.40 -3.88
CA THR A 442 -0.17 24.70 -3.95
C THR A 442 1.03 25.63 -4.18
N ARG A 443 0.90 26.93 -3.87
CA ARG A 443 1.91 27.98 -4.15
C ARG A 443 3.33 27.68 -3.65
N LYS A 444 3.49 26.86 -2.61
CA LYS A 444 4.79 26.52 -2.01
C LYS A 444 5.44 25.28 -2.66
N ASN A 445 4.68 24.46 -3.39
CA ASN A 445 5.21 23.28 -4.07
C ASN A 445 5.42 23.63 -5.54
N GLU A 446 6.61 24.14 -5.86
CA GLU A 446 6.94 24.63 -7.21
C GLU A 446 6.82 23.56 -8.29
N LYS A 447 7.14 22.30 -7.97
CA LYS A 447 7.07 21.18 -8.92
C LYS A 447 5.63 20.92 -9.37
N ILE A 448 4.70 20.86 -8.40
CA ILE A 448 3.27 20.68 -8.66
C ILE A 448 2.67 21.93 -9.31
N LEU A 449 3.05 23.12 -8.83
CA LEU A 449 2.59 24.39 -9.37
C LEU A 449 2.96 24.53 -10.86
N LYS A 450 4.19 24.19 -11.23
CA LYS A 450 4.64 24.17 -12.64
C LYS A 450 3.70 23.34 -13.51
N LEU A 451 3.45 22.09 -13.12
CA LEU A 451 2.61 21.17 -13.91
C LEU A 451 1.18 21.69 -14.05
N ILE A 452 0.59 22.23 -12.99
CA ILE A 452 -0.76 22.82 -13.06
C ILE A 452 -0.79 24.00 -14.03
N LEU A 453 0.22 24.87 -14.00
CA LEU A 453 0.30 26.01 -14.93
C LEU A 453 0.48 25.56 -16.38
N GLU A 454 1.29 24.53 -16.63
CA GLU A 454 1.44 23.95 -17.97
C GLU A 454 0.13 23.32 -18.47
N ILE A 455 -0.62 22.62 -17.61
CA ILE A 455 -1.94 22.06 -17.98
C ILE A 455 -2.91 23.20 -18.30
N LEU A 456 -3.01 24.22 -17.45
CA LEU A 456 -3.87 25.38 -17.70
C LEU A 456 -3.48 26.13 -18.97
N TRP A 457 -2.19 26.21 -19.28
CA TRP A 457 -1.69 26.78 -20.52
C TRP A 457 -2.19 25.99 -21.73
N LEU A 458 -2.06 24.66 -21.71
CA LEU A 458 -2.56 23.78 -22.77
C LEU A 458 -4.09 23.89 -22.92
N LEU A 459 -4.83 23.86 -21.81
CA LEU A 459 -6.29 24.03 -21.82
C LEU A 459 -6.72 25.39 -22.38
N SER A 460 -5.96 26.46 -22.12
CA SER A 460 -6.27 27.81 -22.62
C SER A 460 -6.17 27.97 -24.14
N PHE A 461 -5.75 26.94 -24.89
CA PHE A 461 -5.91 26.92 -26.34
C PHE A 461 -7.36 26.65 -26.78
N ASP A 462 -8.26 26.28 -25.87
CA ASP A 462 -9.70 26.33 -26.10
C ASP A 462 -10.23 27.73 -25.73
N PRO A 463 -10.92 28.45 -26.64
CA PRO A 463 -11.38 29.82 -26.40
C PRO A 463 -12.34 29.96 -25.21
N ASP A 464 -13.19 28.96 -24.96
CA ASP A 464 -14.17 29.02 -23.88
C ASP A 464 -13.45 28.92 -22.52
N ILE A 465 -12.44 28.05 -22.44
CA ILE A 465 -11.58 27.92 -21.25
C ILE A 465 -10.72 29.17 -21.06
N ALA A 466 -10.13 29.70 -22.14
CA ALA A 466 -9.33 30.92 -22.09
C ALA A 466 -10.14 32.11 -21.53
N SER A 467 -11.37 32.27 -22.02
CA SER A 467 -12.32 33.26 -21.54
C SER A 467 -12.62 33.04 -20.06
N TYR A 468 -12.93 31.81 -19.64
CA TYR A 468 -13.16 31.49 -18.22
C TYR A 468 -11.98 31.89 -17.33
N LEU A 469 -10.75 31.53 -17.71
CA LEU A 469 -9.54 31.81 -16.94
C LEU A 469 -9.24 33.31 -16.83
N GLN A 470 -9.47 34.09 -17.90
CA GLN A 470 -9.31 35.54 -17.89
C GLN A 470 -10.21 36.23 -16.86
N HIS A 471 -11.43 35.72 -16.65
CA HIS A 471 -12.39 36.27 -15.70
C HIS A 471 -12.12 35.83 -14.24
N GLN A 472 -11.06 35.04 -13.98
CA GLN A 472 -10.64 34.67 -12.63
C GLN A 472 -9.62 35.68 -12.07
N ASP A 473 -10.07 36.84 -11.59
CA ASP A 473 -9.22 37.95 -11.11
C ASP A 473 -8.12 37.51 -10.12
N LYS A 474 -8.48 36.69 -9.13
CA LYS A 474 -7.55 36.18 -8.12
C LYS A 474 -6.45 35.31 -8.73
N PHE A 475 -6.81 34.51 -9.73
CA PHE A 475 -5.88 33.62 -10.43
C PHE A 475 -4.97 34.41 -11.36
N MET A 476 -5.52 35.34 -12.15
CA MET A 476 -4.74 36.19 -13.05
C MET A 476 -3.74 37.07 -12.30
N SER A 477 -4.15 37.65 -11.16
CA SER A 477 -3.25 38.38 -10.28
C SER A 477 -2.12 37.46 -9.77
N PHE A 478 -2.45 36.24 -9.36
CA PHE A 478 -1.46 35.26 -8.93
C PHE A 478 -0.44 34.94 -10.03
N VAL A 479 -0.87 34.60 -11.25
CA VAL A 479 0.01 34.32 -12.40
C VAL A 479 0.97 35.49 -12.66
N LYS A 480 0.46 36.73 -12.69
CA LYS A 480 1.29 37.94 -12.87
C LYS A 480 2.31 38.16 -11.76
N THR A 481 2.03 37.71 -10.53
CA THR A 481 2.96 37.83 -9.41
C THR A 481 4.07 36.77 -9.42
N ILE A 482 3.90 35.64 -10.11
CA ILE A 482 4.93 34.59 -10.22
C ILE A 482 6.20 35.16 -10.84
N ASN A 483 6.07 35.90 -11.93
CA ASN A 483 7.21 36.49 -12.66
C ASN A 483 7.98 37.52 -11.82
N LYS A 484 7.31 38.14 -10.85
CA LYS A 484 7.90 39.16 -9.95
C LYS A 484 8.51 38.59 -8.68
N LYS A 485 8.28 37.30 -8.38
CA LYS A 485 8.70 36.65 -7.13
C LYS A 485 9.87 35.70 -7.36
N ASN A 486 10.43 35.22 -6.25
CA ASN A 486 11.53 34.26 -6.24
C ASN A 486 11.02 32.83 -6.44
N TYR A 487 10.45 32.55 -7.62
CA TYR A 487 10.15 31.20 -8.11
C TYR A 487 11.26 30.71 -9.04
N SER A 488 11.39 29.40 -9.20
CA SER A 488 12.27 28.78 -10.20
C SER A 488 11.96 29.23 -11.63
N LEU A 489 12.98 29.19 -12.49
CA LEU A 489 12.86 29.55 -13.91
C LEU A 489 11.73 28.77 -14.60
N SER A 490 11.65 27.46 -14.35
CA SER A 490 10.63 26.61 -14.97
C SER A 490 9.19 26.98 -14.60
N VAL A 491 8.96 27.49 -13.38
CA VAL A 491 7.62 27.95 -12.95
C VAL A 491 7.29 29.29 -13.62
N LYS A 492 8.28 30.17 -13.75
CA LYS A 492 8.13 31.46 -14.44
C LYS A 492 7.82 31.25 -15.91
N GLU A 493 8.55 30.38 -16.61
CA GLU A 493 8.30 30.05 -18.02
C GLU A 493 6.88 29.51 -18.24
N ALA A 494 6.41 28.59 -17.40
CA ALA A 494 5.05 28.07 -17.47
C ALA A 494 3.99 29.17 -17.23
N ALA A 495 4.23 30.07 -16.26
CA ALA A 495 3.34 31.20 -15.98
C ALA A 495 3.34 32.23 -17.11
N GLU A 496 4.49 32.52 -17.71
CA GLU A 496 4.65 33.40 -18.87
C GLU A 496 3.93 32.84 -20.10
N GLY A 497 4.09 31.55 -20.40
CA GLY A 497 3.38 30.89 -21.49
C GLY A 497 1.86 30.98 -21.34
N LEU A 498 1.35 30.68 -20.14
CA LEU A 498 -0.07 30.84 -19.81
C LEU A 498 -0.53 32.29 -19.95
N GLN A 499 0.22 33.24 -19.37
CA GLN A 499 -0.12 34.66 -19.42
C GLN A 499 -0.17 35.17 -20.88
N TRP A 500 0.86 34.85 -21.67
CA TRP A 500 0.94 35.23 -23.08
C TRP A 500 -0.28 34.75 -23.86
N LYS A 501 -0.68 33.47 -23.66
CA LYS A 501 -1.84 32.90 -24.36
C LYS A 501 -3.13 33.62 -23.97
N LEU A 502 -3.35 33.84 -22.67
CA LEU A 502 -4.54 34.54 -22.17
C LEU A 502 -4.59 36.00 -22.60
N GLU A 503 -3.47 36.73 -22.67
CA GLU A 503 -3.46 38.14 -23.10
C GLU A 503 -3.58 38.31 -24.62
N THR A 504 -3.05 37.36 -25.41
CA THR A 504 -3.15 37.36 -26.88
C THR A 504 -4.59 37.13 -27.34
N GLU A 505 -5.28 36.14 -26.74
CA GLU A 505 -6.70 35.85 -27.03
C GLU A 505 -7.60 37.06 -26.73
N PHE A 506 -7.38 37.71 -25.58
CA PHE A 506 -8.14 38.88 -25.14
C PHE A 506 -8.02 40.05 -26.12
N THR A 507 -6.83 40.23 -26.71
CA THR A 507 -6.57 41.29 -27.69
C THR A 507 -7.27 41.00 -29.02
N LEU A 508 -7.32 39.73 -29.44
CA LEU A 508 -8.04 39.29 -30.64
C LEU A 508 -9.56 39.38 -30.48
N ILE A 509 -10.09 38.97 -29.32
CA ILE A 509 -11.52 39.05 -28.99
C ILE A 509 -11.98 40.52 -28.96
N LYS A 510 -11.24 41.41 -28.29
CA LYS A 510 -11.54 42.86 -28.29
C LYS A 510 -11.57 43.47 -29.69
N LYS A 511 -10.60 43.15 -30.54
CA LYS A 511 -10.57 43.63 -31.93
C LYS A 511 -11.74 43.10 -32.75
N SER A 512 -12.12 41.83 -32.57
CA SER A 512 -13.29 41.23 -33.23
C SER A 512 -14.60 41.89 -32.80
N ASP A 513 -14.76 42.19 -31.50
CA ASP A 513 -15.95 42.85 -30.98
C ASP A 513 -16.04 44.33 -31.40
N GLU A 514 -14.90 45.02 -31.49
CA GLU A 514 -14.83 46.38 -32.06
C GLU A 514 -15.21 46.38 -33.55
N LEU A 515 -14.73 45.41 -34.34
CA LEU A 515 -15.09 45.24 -35.74
C LEU A 515 -16.59 44.95 -35.93
N ARG A 516 -17.17 44.08 -35.09
CA ARG A 516 -18.62 43.80 -35.11
C ARG A 516 -19.47 45.02 -34.74
N ARG A 517 -19.00 45.84 -33.78
CA ARG A 517 -19.67 47.10 -33.41
C ARG A 517 -19.56 48.14 -34.51
N GLN A 518 -18.44 48.20 -35.23
CA GLN A 518 -18.27 49.06 -36.40
C GLN A 518 -19.16 48.62 -37.57
N GLN A 519 -19.24 47.32 -37.88
CA GLN A 519 -20.13 46.78 -38.91
C GLN A 519 -21.61 47.09 -38.60
N LYS A 520 -22.07 46.87 -37.36
CA LYS A 520 -23.43 47.22 -36.96
C LYS A 520 -23.73 48.71 -37.09
N ARG A 521 -22.76 49.59 -36.82
CA ARG A 521 -22.95 51.05 -36.99
C ARG A 521 -23.10 51.41 -38.47
N VAL A 522 -22.30 50.82 -39.35
CA VAL A 522 -22.41 51.02 -40.80
C VAL A 522 -23.74 50.50 -41.34
N GLU A 523 -24.23 49.36 -40.85
CA GLU A 523 -25.55 48.81 -41.22
C GLU A 523 -26.74 49.62 -40.69
N THR A 524 -26.55 50.42 -39.63
CA THR A 524 -27.61 51.30 -39.09
C THR A 524 -27.63 52.67 -39.78
N GLU A 525 -26.54 53.04 -40.48
CA GLU A 525 -26.39 54.29 -41.23
C GLU A 525 -26.76 54.15 -42.72
N GLN A 526 -26.99 52.93 -43.20
CA GLN A 526 -27.61 52.61 -44.49
C GLN A 526 -29.12 52.39 -44.34
#